data_AF-A0A376L927-F1
#
_entry.id   AF-A0A376L927-F1
#
_cell.length_a   1.000
_cell.length_b   1.000
_cell.length_c   1.000
_cell.angle_alpha   90.00
_cell.angle_beta   90.00
_cell.angle_gamma   90.00
#
_symmetry.space_group_name_H-M   'P 1'
#
loop_
_entity.id
_entity.type
_entity.pdbx_description
1 polymer ?
#
loop_
_entity_poly.entity_id
_entity_poly.type
_entity_poly.pdbx_seq_one_letter_code
_entity_poly.pdbx_strand_id
1 'polypeptide(L)'
;MTVKDAQGNALADMPFTLSRGDGYTRSGEKHIAGSGDALVAPVVVNGGLADETTLNDTATVYTAMTGSDGSKILNITRPDTHGTKTALTATLYSDATKKSSIDTIFTVVTSPDSSQAKMWGHMPETVTAEDGTVFKRPRLLKELSSQTGRTSTLEDNENWALFNINYASSSTTYSGCGTNYIPTQAGLTSLFANNAGNTMKTVQGWPVATRYLSNTSDNGSNGAA
;
A
#
# COMPACT_ATOMS: atom_id res chain seq x y z
N MET A 1 17.02 -7.26 -15.87
CA MET A 1 18.25 -6.45 -15.94
C MET A 1 19.02 -6.87 -17.17
N THR A 2 19.55 -5.93 -17.95
CA THR A 2 20.31 -6.21 -19.18
C THR A 2 21.55 -5.33 -19.19
N VAL A 3 22.71 -5.92 -19.46
CA VAL A 3 23.96 -5.17 -19.62
C VAL A 3 24.23 -4.98 -21.10
N LYS A 4 24.60 -3.76 -21.49
CA LYS A 4 24.90 -3.41 -22.88
C LYS A 4 26.26 -2.74 -22.99
N ASP A 5 26.93 -2.92 -24.13
CA ASP A 5 28.12 -2.15 -24.50
C ASP A 5 27.74 -0.71 -24.90
N ALA A 6 28.74 0.10 -25.26
CA ALA A 6 28.53 1.49 -25.68
C ALA A 6 27.75 1.63 -27.00
N GLN A 7 27.67 0.56 -27.79
CA GLN A 7 26.94 0.48 -29.06
C GLN A 7 25.50 -0.03 -28.86
N GLY A 8 25.14 -0.46 -27.65
CA GLY A 8 23.82 -0.96 -27.30
C GLY A 8 23.63 -2.47 -27.47
N ASN A 9 24.69 -3.22 -27.77
CA ASN A 9 24.64 -4.68 -27.88
C ASN A 9 24.62 -5.32 -26.49
N ALA A 10 23.81 -6.35 -26.31
CA ALA A 10 23.73 -7.07 -25.04
C ALA A 10 25.03 -7.85 -24.76
N LEU A 11 25.48 -7.84 -23.51
CA LEU A 11 26.70 -8.49 -23.07
C LEU A 11 26.35 -9.67 -22.14
N ALA A 12 26.66 -10.88 -22.61
CA ALA A 12 26.55 -12.10 -21.83
C ALA A 12 27.62 -12.18 -20.74
N ASP A 13 27.35 -13.00 -19.71
CA ASP A 13 28.28 -13.33 -18.65
C ASP A 13 28.86 -12.11 -17.89
N MET A 14 28.09 -11.02 -17.85
CA MET A 14 28.50 -9.79 -17.18
C MET A 14 28.12 -9.83 -15.70
N PRO A 15 29.09 -9.77 -14.77
CA PRO A 15 28.82 -9.72 -13.35
C PRO A 15 28.26 -8.35 -12.95
N PHE A 16 27.27 -8.36 -12.07
CA PHE A 16 26.64 -7.17 -11.53
C PHE A 16 26.20 -7.36 -10.07
N THR A 17 25.97 -6.23 -9.42
CA THR A 17 25.36 -6.19 -8.09
C THR A 17 24.01 -5.50 -8.15
N LEU A 18 23.09 -5.89 -7.26
CA LEU A 18 21.83 -5.21 -7.01
C LEU A 18 21.80 -4.80 -5.54
N SER A 19 21.57 -3.52 -5.27
CA SER A 19 21.35 -2.97 -3.94
C SER A 19 20.01 -2.26 -3.84
N ARG A 20 19.57 -1.98 -2.61
CA ARG A 20 18.39 -1.14 -2.34
C ARG A 20 18.80 0.22 -1.79
N GLY A 21 17.91 1.19 -1.94
CA GLY A 21 17.97 2.46 -1.23
C GLY A 21 17.11 2.48 0.04
N ASP A 22 16.93 3.70 0.55
CA ASP A 22 15.98 4.00 1.61
C ASP A 22 14.52 3.81 1.13
N GLY A 23 13.60 3.70 2.08
CA GLY A 23 12.18 3.64 1.84
C GLY A 23 11.55 5.04 1.85
N TYR A 24 10.49 5.23 1.08
CA TYR A 24 9.73 6.48 1.05
C TYR A 24 8.23 6.19 1.04
N THR A 25 7.48 6.88 1.90
CA THR A 25 6.01 6.89 1.83
C THR A 25 5.55 7.61 0.56
N ARG A 26 4.25 7.56 0.25
CA ARG A 26 3.68 8.31 -0.88
C ARG A 26 3.78 9.81 -0.67
N SER A 27 3.71 10.26 0.58
CA SER A 27 3.91 11.66 0.97
C SER A 27 5.39 12.09 1.02
N GLY A 28 6.33 11.22 0.65
CA GLY A 28 7.76 11.54 0.59
C GLY A 28 8.51 11.47 1.93
N GLU A 29 7.90 10.91 2.98
CA GLU A 29 8.57 10.67 4.26
C GLU A 29 9.63 9.58 4.08
N LYS A 30 10.86 9.87 4.50
CA LYS A 30 12.02 8.99 4.32
C LYS A 30 12.15 8.03 5.50
N HIS A 31 12.37 6.75 5.20
CA HIS A 31 12.62 5.67 6.14
C HIS A 31 13.95 4.98 5.82
N ILE A 32 14.92 5.08 6.73
CA ILE A 32 16.31 4.62 6.49
C ILE A 32 16.36 3.10 6.45
N ALA A 33 16.95 2.50 5.41
CA ALA A 33 17.09 1.05 5.34
C ALA A 33 17.97 0.52 6.49
N GLY A 34 17.54 -0.54 7.17
CA GLY A 34 18.24 -1.12 8.32
C GLY A 34 18.08 -0.37 9.66
N SER A 35 17.29 0.70 9.74
CA SER A 35 17.17 1.52 10.96
C SER A 35 16.35 0.89 12.10
N GLY A 36 15.66 -0.22 11.86
CA GLY A 36 14.71 -0.80 12.82
C GLY A 36 13.39 -0.03 12.95
N ASP A 37 13.18 1.00 12.14
CA ASP A 37 11.90 1.69 11.99
C ASP A 37 10.78 0.71 11.59
N ALA A 38 9.61 0.83 12.22
CA ALA A 38 8.46 -0.05 12.01
C ALA A 38 7.99 -0.12 10.55
N LEU A 39 8.23 0.92 9.73
CA LEU A 39 7.83 0.92 8.31
C LEU A 39 8.90 0.33 7.38
N VAL A 40 10.09 0.03 7.90
CA VAL A 40 11.22 -0.51 7.12
C VAL A 40 11.13 -2.02 7.06
N ALA A 41 10.74 -2.53 5.90
CA ALA A 41 10.87 -3.94 5.55
C ALA A 41 12.06 -4.18 4.59
N PRO A 42 12.72 -5.35 4.66
CA PRO A 42 13.79 -5.72 3.74
C PRO A 42 13.25 -6.06 2.35
N VAL A 43 14.07 -5.85 1.31
CA VAL A 43 13.74 -6.29 -0.06
C VAL A 43 14.33 -7.67 -0.27
N VAL A 44 13.54 -8.62 -0.76
CA VAL A 44 13.98 -9.99 -1.02
C VAL A 44 14.15 -10.18 -2.52
N VAL A 45 15.36 -10.60 -2.92
CA VAL A 45 15.71 -10.96 -4.29
C VAL A 45 15.62 -12.47 -4.42
N ASN A 46 14.94 -12.96 -5.45
CA ASN A 46 14.60 -14.36 -5.67
C ASN A 46 13.77 -14.97 -4.50
N GLY A 47 12.86 -14.20 -3.92
CA GLY A 47 12.09 -14.56 -2.72
C GLY A 47 11.25 -15.82 -2.88
N GLY A 48 11.77 -16.96 -2.46
CA GLY A 48 11.20 -18.30 -2.64
C GLY A 48 12.07 -19.29 -3.43
N LEU A 49 13.33 -18.94 -3.76
CA LEU A 49 14.28 -19.80 -4.47
C LEU A 49 15.54 -20.07 -3.63
N ALA A 50 16.36 -21.06 -4.07
CA ALA A 50 17.57 -21.47 -3.35
C ALA A 50 18.63 -20.35 -3.23
N ASP A 51 18.69 -19.44 -4.20
CA ASP A 51 19.64 -18.32 -4.25
C ASP A 51 18.99 -17.00 -3.79
N GLU A 52 18.11 -17.09 -2.79
CA GLU A 52 17.46 -15.94 -2.18
C GLU A 52 18.48 -15.03 -1.47
N THR A 53 18.30 -13.71 -1.59
CA THR A 53 19.09 -12.74 -0.82
C THR A 53 18.19 -11.65 -0.29
N THR A 54 18.35 -11.34 0.99
CA THR A 54 17.62 -10.28 1.67
C THR A 54 18.47 -9.02 1.76
N LEU A 55 18.03 -7.95 1.09
CA LEU A 55 18.62 -6.62 1.15
C LEU A 55 18.01 -5.87 2.36
N ASN A 56 18.67 -5.96 3.51
CA ASN A 56 18.19 -5.36 4.76
C ASN A 56 18.47 -3.85 4.86
N ASP A 57 19.60 -3.42 4.33
CA ASP A 57 20.11 -2.06 4.38
C ASP A 57 20.64 -1.62 3.00
N THR A 58 21.28 -0.45 2.93
CA THR A 58 21.87 0.09 1.69
C THR A 58 23.24 -0.49 1.35
N ALA A 59 23.88 -1.23 2.27
CA ALA A 59 25.20 -1.81 2.09
C ALA A 59 25.13 -3.25 1.55
N THR A 60 24.06 -3.96 1.87
CA THR A 60 23.82 -5.34 1.42
C THR A 60 23.59 -5.36 -0.09
N VAL A 61 24.28 -6.27 -0.77
CA VAL A 61 24.17 -6.44 -2.22
C VAL A 61 23.85 -7.89 -2.58
N TYR A 62 23.01 -8.07 -3.59
CA TYR A 62 22.87 -9.34 -4.31
C TYR A 62 23.84 -9.32 -5.49
N THR A 63 24.60 -10.39 -5.71
CA THR A 63 25.53 -10.50 -6.84
C THR A 63 25.07 -11.59 -7.79
N ALA A 64 25.07 -11.29 -9.08
CA ALA A 64 24.72 -12.24 -10.12
C ALA A 64 25.43 -11.91 -11.43
N MET A 65 25.19 -12.75 -12.43
CA MET A 65 25.72 -12.62 -13.78
C MET A 65 24.57 -12.62 -14.79
N THR A 66 24.70 -11.88 -15.89
CA THR A 66 23.76 -11.97 -17.01
C THR A 66 23.87 -13.32 -17.71
N GLY A 67 22.75 -13.81 -18.27
CA GLY A 67 22.72 -15.02 -19.09
C GLY A 67 23.30 -14.78 -20.49
N SER A 68 23.20 -15.81 -21.34
CA SER A 68 23.72 -15.79 -22.71
C SER A 68 23.10 -14.72 -23.62
N ASP A 69 21.92 -14.22 -23.28
CA ASP A 69 21.24 -13.11 -23.97
C ASP A 69 21.61 -11.73 -23.41
N GLY A 70 22.58 -11.67 -22.49
CA GLY A 70 23.01 -10.48 -21.78
C GLY A 70 22.00 -9.95 -20.75
N SER A 71 21.01 -10.77 -20.35
CA SER A 71 19.99 -10.40 -19.39
C SER A 71 19.90 -11.36 -18.21
N LYS A 72 19.40 -10.86 -17.08
CA LYS A 72 19.00 -11.65 -15.91
C LYS A 72 17.63 -11.18 -15.43
N ILE A 73 16.72 -12.14 -15.25
CA ILE A 73 15.41 -11.92 -14.61
C ILE A 73 15.57 -12.17 -13.12
N LEU A 74 15.04 -11.26 -12.31
CA LEU A 74 15.06 -11.33 -10.86
C LEU A 74 13.62 -11.18 -10.36
N ASN A 75 13.22 -12.04 -9.43
CA ASN A 75 11.95 -11.89 -8.73
C ASN A 75 12.20 -11.05 -7.48
N ILE A 76 11.50 -9.93 -7.34
CA ILE A 76 11.68 -9.03 -6.20
C ILE A 76 10.40 -9.01 -5.38
N THR A 77 10.51 -9.32 -4.08
CA THR A 77 9.39 -9.27 -3.15
C THR A 77 9.73 -8.43 -1.92
N ARG A 78 8.70 -8.05 -1.17
CA ARG A 78 8.83 -7.30 0.09
C ARG A 78 7.68 -7.67 1.04
N PRO A 79 7.70 -8.89 1.61
CA PRO A 79 6.54 -9.48 2.29
C PRO A 79 5.94 -8.59 3.40
N ASP A 80 6.80 -7.94 4.20
CA ASP A 80 6.37 -7.11 5.33
C ASP A 80 6.27 -5.61 4.98
N THR A 81 6.04 -5.28 3.70
CA THR A 81 5.91 -3.89 3.26
C THR A 81 4.72 -3.18 3.91
N HIS A 82 4.92 -1.93 4.31
CA HIS A 82 3.87 -1.06 4.82
C HIS A 82 3.40 -0.03 3.77
N GLY A 83 3.68 -0.27 2.48
CA GLY A 83 3.31 0.68 1.42
C GLY A 83 4.39 1.73 1.16
N THR A 84 5.63 1.32 0.87
CA THR A 84 6.73 2.25 0.60
C THR A 84 7.40 1.99 -0.74
N LYS A 85 7.96 3.06 -1.31
CA LYS A 85 8.82 3.04 -2.50
C LYS A 85 10.28 2.90 -2.09
N THR A 86 11.07 2.15 -2.84
CA THR A 86 12.52 2.11 -2.67
C THR A 86 13.20 1.99 -4.04
N ALA A 87 14.37 2.60 -4.16
CA ALA A 87 15.18 2.48 -5.37
C ALA A 87 15.94 1.15 -5.36
N LEU A 88 15.92 0.42 -6.46
CA LEU A 88 16.78 -0.75 -6.69
C LEU A 88 17.85 -0.37 -7.70
N THR A 89 19.11 -0.43 -7.29
CA THR A 89 20.24 0.00 -8.11
C THR A 89 21.05 -1.20 -8.56
N ALA A 90 21.08 -1.42 -9.87
CA ALA A 90 22.00 -2.37 -10.49
C ALA A 90 23.31 -1.65 -10.82
N THR A 91 24.44 -2.23 -10.40
CA THR A 91 25.78 -1.68 -10.65
C THR A 91 26.64 -2.74 -11.31
N LEU A 92 27.36 -2.38 -12.37
CA LEU A 92 28.30 -3.29 -13.02
C LEU A 92 29.44 -3.61 -12.07
N TYR A 93 29.79 -4.89 -11.93
CA TYR A 93 30.81 -5.30 -10.96
C TYR A 93 32.21 -4.77 -11.33
N SER A 94 32.53 -4.70 -12.63
CA SER A 94 33.83 -4.25 -13.12
C SER A 94 34.01 -2.73 -13.11
N ASP A 95 32.93 -1.95 -13.04
CA ASP A 95 32.96 -0.49 -13.04
C ASP A 95 31.77 0.07 -12.26
N ALA A 96 32.03 0.46 -11.00
CA ALA A 96 31.01 1.00 -10.10
C ALA A 96 30.42 2.35 -10.56
N THR A 97 31.02 3.00 -11.57
CA THR A 97 30.45 4.22 -12.18
C THR A 97 29.30 3.91 -13.13
N LYS A 98 29.20 2.66 -13.61
CA LYS A 98 28.12 2.18 -14.48
C LYS A 98 27.01 1.57 -13.64
N LYS A 99 25.97 2.36 -13.41
CA LYS A 99 24.81 1.95 -12.63
C LYS A 99 23.51 2.42 -13.27
N SER A 100 22.44 1.70 -12.98
CA SER A 100 21.08 2.04 -13.35
C SER A 100 20.17 1.79 -12.15
N SER A 101 19.19 2.67 -11.95
CA SER A 101 18.27 2.59 -10.81
C SER A 101 16.84 2.60 -11.29
N ILE A 102 16.00 1.79 -10.64
CA ILE A 102 14.56 1.79 -10.82
C ILE A 102 13.86 2.00 -9.47
N ASP A 103 12.92 2.93 -9.45
CA ASP A 103 12.03 3.09 -8.31
C ASP A 103 11.00 1.96 -8.30
N THR A 104 10.98 1.18 -7.23
CA THR A 104 10.04 0.07 -7.05
C THR A 104 9.08 0.40 -5.91
N ILE A 105 7.78 0.38 -6.21
CA ILE A 105 6.71 0.62 -5.24
C ILE A 105 6.17 -0.73 -4.77
N PHE A 106 6.17 -0.94 -3.45
CA PHE A 106 5.54 -2.11 -2.83
C PHE A 106 4.31 -1.63 -2.06
N THR A 107 3.14 -1.80 -2.66
CA THR A 107 1.87 -1.31 -2.11
C THR A 107 1.38 -2.18 -0.95
N VAL A 108 0.54 -1.62 -0.09
CA VAL A 108 -0.15 -2.35 0.99
C VAL A 108 -1.66 -2.24 0.82
N VAL A 109 -2.40 -3.29 1.18
CA VAL A 109 -3.85 -3.34 1.00
C VAL A 109 -4.59 -2.37 1.91
N THR A 110 -4.02 -2.05 3.08
CA THR A 110 -4.61 -1.17 4.10
C THR A 110 -4.49 0.32 3.80
N SER A 111 -3.96 0.69 2.64
CA SER A 111 -3.94 2.07 2.13
C SER A 111 -4.60 2.14 0.76
N PRO A 112 -5.35 3.20 0.45
CA PRO A 112 -5.98 3.36 -0.86
C PRO A 112 -4.96 3.81 -1.92
N ASP A 113 -5.24 3.48 -3.19
CA ASP A 113 -4.51 4.09 -4.30
C ASP A 113 -5.04 5.51 -4.58
N SER A 114 -4.73 6.42 -3.67
CA SER A 114 -5.12 7.82 -3.73
C SER A 114 -3.89 8.71 -3.61
N SER A 115 -3.81 9.79 -4.40
CA SER A 115 -2.74 10.79 -4.24
C SER A 115 -2.73 11.46 -2.86
N GLN A 116 -3.85 11.37 -2.13
CA GLN A 116 -4.02 11.92 -0.79
C GLN A 116 -3.58 10.96 0.32
N ALA A 117 -3.28 9.69 -0.01
CA ALA A 117 -2.82 8.67 0.93
C ALA A 117 -1.41 8.97 1.46
N LYS A 118 -1.13 8.55 2.70
CA LYS A 118 0.21 8.61 3.26
C LYS A 118 1.10 7.53 2.64
N MET A 119 0.60 6.30 2.54
CA MET A 119 1.35 5.16 2.04
C MET A 119 0.99 4.83 0.59
N TRP A 120 1.83 4.04 -0.06
CA TRP A 120 1.51 3.45 -1.35
C TRP A 120 0.55 2.29 -1.15
N GLY A 121 -0.64 2.41 -1.72
CA GLY A 121 -1.77 1.54 -1.43
C GLY A 121 -2.33 0.79 -2.62
N HIS A 122 -3.09 -0.28 -2.36
CA HIS A 122 -3.92 -0.95 -3.36
C HIS A 122 -5.29 -1.38 -2.80
N MET A 123 -5.78 -0.70 -1.74
CA MET A 123 -7.11 -0.95 -1.19
C MET A 123 -8.17 -0.87 -2.30
N PRO A 124 -9.07 -1.85 -2.41
CA PRO A 124 -10.20 -1.77 -3.33
C PRO A 124 -11.10 -0.59 -2.98
N GLU A 125 -11.48 0.19 -4.00
CA GLU A 125 -12.41 1.32 -3.85
C GLU A 125 -13.82 0.86 -3.43
N THR A 126 -14.16 -0.40 -3.71
CA THR A 126 -15.46 -0.99 -3.38
C THR A 126 -15.35 -2.44 -2.91
N VAL A 127 -16.25 -2.84 -2.01
CA VAL A 127 -16.42 -4.23 -1.57
C VAL A 127 -17.89 -4.63 -1.77
N THR A 128 -18.10 -5.85 -2.26
CA THR A 128 -19.45 -6.40 -2.46
C THR A 128 -19.82 -7.27 -1.26
N ALA A 129 -20.97 -7.01 -0.67
CA ALA A 129 -21.54 -7.77 0.44
C ALA A 129 -22.22 -9.06 -0.04
N GLU A 130 -22.63 -9.92 0.89
CA GLU A 130 -23.25 -11.23 0.58
C GLU A 130 -24.58 -11.08 -0.19
N ASP A 131 -25.38 -10.07 0.15
CA ASP A 131 -26.62 -9.68 -0.53
C ASP A 131 -26.41 -8.99 -1.89
N GLY A 132 -25.16 -8.86 -2.35
CA GLY A 132 -24.80 -8.19 -3.60
C GLY A 132 -24.72 -6.67 -3.51
N THR A 133 -24.98 -6.07 -2.34
CA THR A 133 -24.84 -4.62 -2.15
C THR A 133 -23.36 -4.21 -2.26
N VAL A 134 -23.08 -3.14 -3.02
CA VAL A 134 -21.71 -2.62 -3.21
C VAL A 134 -21.47 -1.41 -2.30
N PHE A 135 -20.46 -1.51 -1.46
CA PHE A 135 -20.04 -0.47 -0.53
C PHE A 135 -18.78 0.21 -1.06
N LYS A 136 -18.65 1.51 -0.83
CA LYS A 136 -17.41 2.26 -1.09
C LYS A 136 -16.53 2.30 0.16
N ARG A 137 -15.21 2.29 -0.03
CA ARG A 137 -14.28 2.40 1.08
C ARG A 137 -14.48 3.67 1.90
N PRO A 138 -14.07 3.67 3.18
CA PRO A 138 -13.93 4.89 3.96
C PRO A 138 -13.07 5.93 3.23
N ARG A 139 -13.33 7.21 3.52
CA ARG A 139 -12.53 8.32 2.98
C ARG A 139 -11.39 8.68 3.92
N LEU A 140 -10.25 9.04 3.36
CA LEU A 140 -9.20 9.72 4.11
C LEU A 140 -9.67 11.13 4.48
N LEU A 141 -9.17 11.67 5.59
CA LEU A 141 -9.44 13.05 6.00
C LEU A 141 -9.03 14.06 4.91
N LYS A 142 -7.92 13.77 4.21
CA LYS A 142 -7.39 14.60 3.11
C LYS A 142 -8.18 14.51 1.81
N GLU A 143 -9.14 13.59 1.70
CA GLU A 143 -10.04 13.47 0.55
C GLU A 143 -11.31 14.32 0.70
N LEU A 144 -11.54 14.93 1.86
CA LEU A 144 -12.67 15.81 2.08
C LEU A 144 -12.42 17.19 1.47
N SER A 145 -13.48 17.80 0.90
CA SER A 145 -13.44 19.18 0.40
C SER A 145 -13.17 20.22 1.50
N SER A 146 -13.50 19.90 2.75
CA SER A 146 -13.24 20.73 3.93
C SER A 146 -12.93 19.85 5.15
N GLN A 147 -11.87 20.22 5.88
CA GLN A 147 -11.42 19.52 7.10
C GLN A 147 -11.81 20.26 8.39
N THR A 148 -12.40 21.45 8.29
CA THR A 148 -12.76 22.28 9.45
C THR A 148 -13.77 21.56 10.34
N GLY A 149 -13.43 21.39 11.62
CA GLY A 149 -14.29 20.71 12.60
C GLY A 149 -14.45 19.20 12.37
N ARG A 150 -13.66 18.60 11.47
CA ARG A 150 -13.69 17.16 11.20
C ARG A 150 -12.84 16.39 12.20
N THR A 151 -13.33 15.23 12.60
CA THR A 151 -12.58 14.25 13.38
C THR A 151 -12.07 13.14 12.46
N SER A 152 -11.03 12.45 12.92
CA SER A 152 -10.40 11.35 12.19
C SER A 152 -9.83 10.32 13.15
N THR A 153 -9.56 9.13 12.64
CA THR A 153 -8.86 8.06 13.36
C THR A 153 -7.62 7.64 12.57
N LEU A 154 -6.51 7.43 13.28
CA LEU A 154 -5.26 6.93 12.69
C LEU A 154 -5.27 5.40 12.76
N GLU A 155 -5.26 4.74 11.61
CA GLU A 155 -5.18 3.29 11.51
C GLU A 155 -4.35 2.92 10.27
N ASP A 156 -3.45 1.96 10.41
CA ASP A 156 -2.59 1.45 9.32
C ASP A 156 -1.84 2.54 8.55
N ASN A 157 -1.35 3.55 9.28
CA ASN A 157 -0.63 4.73 8.79
C ASN A 157 -1.45 5.72 7.97
N GLU A 158 -2.76 5.54 7.89
CA GLU A 158 -3.68 6.45 7.22
C GLU A 158 -4.59 7.16 8.22
N ASN A 159 -4.96 8.41 7.91
CA ASN A 159 -5.88 9.19 8.74
C ASN A 159 -7.28 9.19 8.12
N TRP A 160 -8.15 8.33 8.64
CA TRP A 160 -9.50 8.08 8.13
C TRP A 160 -10.51 9.08 8.68
N ALA A 161 -11.32 9.68 7.80
CA ALA A 161 -12.34 10.63 8.19
C ALA A 161 -13.47 9.94 8.96
N LEU A 162 -13.83 10.48 10.12
CA LEU A 162 -15.01 10.05 10.87
C LEU A 162 -16.20 10.93 10.50
N PHE A 163 -17.39 10.31 10.41
CA PHE A 163 -18.64 10.97 10.10
C PHE A 163 -19.66 10.70 11.21
N ASN A 164 -20.45 11.72 11.55
CA ASN A 164 -21.74 11.54 12.21
C ASN A 164 -22.86 11.56 11.15
N ILE A 165 -24.09 11.26 11.55
CA ILE A 165 -25.24 11.19 10.62
C ILE A 165 -25.51 12.50 9.88
N ASN A 166 -25.25 13.65 10.51
CA ASN A 166 -25.45 14.97 9.88
C ASN A 166 -24.42 15.22 8.76
N TYR A 167 -23.17 14.83 8.99
CA TYR A 167 -22.13 14.95 7.97
C TYR A 167 -22.27 13.90 6.87
N ALA A 168 -22.65 12.68 7.21
CA ALA A 168 -22.83 11.61 6.22
C ALA A 168 -23.99 11.90 5.28
N SER A 169 -25.08 12.50 5.77
CA SER A 169 -26.27 12.84 4.98
C SER A 169 -26.08 14.01 4.01
N SER A 170 -25.03 14.82 4.17
CA SER A 170 -24.72 15.95 3.29
C SER A 170 -23.58 15.60 2.32
N SER A 171 -23.93 15.34 1.06
CA SER A 171 -22.95 15.00 0.02
C SER A 171 -22.11 16.19 -0.46
N THR A 172 -22.66 17.41 -0.43
CA THR A 172 -22.03 18.59 -1.02
C THR A 172 -21.18 19.37 0.00
N THR A 173 -21.74 19.69 1.17
CA THR A 173 -21.07 20.56 2.15
C THR A 173 -19.99 19.82 2.93
N TYR A 174 -20.23 18.54 3.26
CA TYR A 174 -19.39 17.78 4.19
C TYR A 174 -18.71 16.56 3.57
N SER A 175 -18.74 16.44 2.24
CA SER A 175 -18.21 15.28 1.50
C SER A 175 -18.78 13.94 2.01
N GLY A 176 -20.02 13.96 2.54
CA GLY A 176 -20.75 12.77 2.93
C GLY A 176 -21.20 11.94 1.72
N CYS A 177 -21.88 10.83 1.98
CA CYS A 177 -22.43 9.99 0.93
C CYS A 177 -23.84 10.45 0.48
N GLY A 178 -24.56 11.21 1.31
CA GLY A 178 -25.96 11.56 1.10
C GLY A 178 -26.89 10.57 1.80
N THR A 179 -28.07 11.04 2.24
CA THR A 179 -29.01 10.25 3.06
C THR A 179 -29.34 8.85 2.51
N ASN A 180 -29.47 8.73 1.18
CA ASN A 180 -29.83 7.48 0.51
C ASN A 180 -28.67 6.49 0.37
N TYR A 181 -27.45 6.90 0.72
CA TYR A 181 -26.23 6.10 0.59
C TYR A 181 -25.56 5.81 1.93
N ILE A 182 -26.20 6.20 3.04
CA ILE A 182 -25.81 5.73 4.37
C ILE A 182 -26.34 4.29 4.49
N PRO A 183 -25.49 3.31 4.83
CA PRO A 183 -25.91 1.93 4.84
C PRO A 183 -26.88 1.63 5.99
N THR A 184 -27.69 0.60 5.80
CA THR A 184 -28.52 0.04 6.89
C THR A 184 -27.69 -0.92 7.73
N GLN A 185 -28.16 -1.22 8.94
CA GLN A 185 -27.54 -2.22 9.80
C GLN A 185 -27.52 -3.60 9.14
N ALA A 186 -28.59 -3.97 8.43
CA ALA A 186 -28.67 -5.21 7.67
C ALA A 186 -27.61 -5.26 6.55
N GLY A 187 -27.42 -4.15 5.83
CA GLY A 187 -26.38 -4.04 4.81
C GLY A 187 -24.96 -4.18 5.37
N LEU A 188 -24.66 -3.53 6.50
CA LEU A 188 -23.36 -3.70 7.17
C LEU A 188 -23.16 -5.13 7.69
N THR A 189 -24.21 -5.78 8.16
CA THR A 189 -24.17 -7.18 8.59
C THR A 189 -23.88 -8.12 7.40
N SER A 190 -24.52 -7.87 6.25
CA SER A 190 -24.25 -8.58 4.98
C SER A 190 -22.80 -8.36 4.51
N LEU A 191 -22.28 -7.13 4.63
CA LEU A 191 -20.89 -6.82 4.33
C LEU A 191 -19.93 -7.60 5.23
N PHE A 192 -20.23 -7.66 6.53
CA PHE A 192 -19.45 -8.41 7.50
C PHE A 192 -19.51 -9.93 7.24
N ALA A 193 -20.67 -10.48 6.89
CA ALA A 193 -20.83 -11.92 6.61
C ALA A 193 -19.89 -12.38 5.48
N ASN A 194 -19.75 -11.59 4.42
CA ASN A 194 -18.82 -11.87 3.32
C ASN A 194 -17.34 -11.53 3.62
N ASN A 195 -17.06 -10.91 4.77
CA ASN A 195 -15.72 -10.47 5.19
C ASN A 195 -15.44 -10.82 6.67
N ALA A 196 -15.95 -11.97 7.12
CA ALA A 196 -15.80 -12.45 8.49
C ALA A 196 -14.35 -12.79 8.84
N GLY A 197 -14.05 -12.95 10.13
CA GLY A 197 -12.71 -13.35 10.58
C GLY A 197 -11.63 -12.30 10.32
N ASN A 198 -12.00 -11.01 10.40
CA ASN A 198 -11.11 -9.85 10.16
C ASN A 198 -10.62 -9.71 8.71
N THR A 199 -11.22 -10.43 7.75
CA THR A 199 -10.85 -10.33 6.32
C THR A 199 -11.21 -8.97 5.72
N MET A 200 -12.15 -8.24 6.34
CA MET A 200 -12.41 -6.84 5.99
C MET A 200 -11.14 -5.97 6.10
N LYS A 201 -10.28 -6.23 7.10
CA LYS A 201 -9.00 -5.55 7.27
C LYS A 201 -7.89 -6.25 6.48
N THR A 202 -7.74 -7.56 6.62
CA THR A 202 -6.55 -8.27 6.10
C THR A 202 -6.61 -8.54 4.60
N VAL A 203 -7.80 -8.63 4.01
CA VAL A 203 -8.01 -8.91 2.58
C VAL A 203 -8.54 -7.67 1.85
N GLN A 204 -9.52 -6.97 2.42
CA GLN A 204 -10.06 -5.76 1.78
C GLN A 204 -9.34 -4.47 2.20
N GLY A 205 -8.53 -4.51 3.26
CA GLY A 205 -7.76 -3.36 3.71
C GLY A 205 -8.54 -2.30 4.47
N TRP A 206 -9.86 -2.41 4.61
CA TRP A 206 -10.65 -1.34 5.20
C TRP A 206 -10.38 -1.25 6.71
N PRO A 207 -10.32 -0.02 7.28
CA PRO A 207 -10.09 0.18 8.71
C PRO A 207 -11.26 -0.39 9.53
N VAL A 208 -10.94 -0.99 10.68
CA VAL A 208 -11.94 -1.63 11.57
C VAL A 208 -11.76 -1.24 13.04
N ALA A 209 -10.83 -0.34 13.36
CA ALA A 209 -10.67 0.16 14.74
C ALA A 209 -11.86 1.04 15.19
N THR A 210 -12.66 1.54 14.25
CA THR A 210 -13.87 2.31 14.53
C THR A 210 -15.08 1.71 13.81
N ARG A 211 -16.23 1.82 14.46
CA ARG A 211 -17.54 1.38 13.97
C ARG A 211 -17.97 2.07 12.69
N TYR A 212 -18.72 1.37 11.85
CA TYR A 212 -19.28 1.93 10.62
C TYR A 212 -20.64 2.54 10.92
N LEU A 213 -20.91 3.70 10.33
CA LEU A 213 -22.16 4.42 10.55
C LEU A 213 -23.31 3.72 9.81
N SER A 214 -24.43 3.51 10.50
CA SER A 214 -25.69 3.06 9.89
C SER A 214 -26.79 4.12 10.03
N ASN A 215 -27.77 4.12 9.14
CA ASN A 215 -28.99 4.95 9.26
C ASN A 215 -30.16 4.20 9.92
N THR A 216 -29.94 2.98 10.40
CA THR A 216 -30.97 2.22 11.10
C THR A 216 -31.06 2.76 12.52
N SER A 217 -32.25 3.19 12.93
CA SER A 217 -32.46 3.71 14.28
C SER A 217 -32.29 2.58 15.30
N ASP A 218 -31.32 2.70 16.19
CA ASP A 218 -31.25 1.86 17.39
C ASP A 218 -32.46 2.19 18.26
N ASN A 219 -33.25 1.19 18.65
CA ASN A 219 -34.39 1.34 19.56
C ASN A 219 -33.92 1.62 21.00
N GLY A 220 -33.19 2.72 21.18
CA GLY A 220 -32.58 3.17 22.43
C GLY A 220 -31.05 3.23 22.33
N SER A 221 -30.52 4.46 22.31
CA SER A 221 -29.09 4.87 22.37
C SER A 221 -28.24 4.81 21.07
N ASN A 222 -28.14 5.97 20.41
CA ASN A 222 -27.06 6.47 19.54
C ASN A 222 -26.17 5.40 18.85
N GLY A 223 -26.63 4.84 17.74
CA GLY A 223 -26.20 5.24 16.39
C GLY A 223 -24.76 4.88 16.00
N ALA A 224 -24.22 3.74 16.44
CA ALA A 224 -22.96 3.20 15.93
C ALA A 224 -22.93 1.67 16.05
N ALA A 225 -22.67 0.98 14.94
CA ALA A 225 -22.49 -0.47 14.88
C ALA A 225 -21.06 -0.88 14.52
#